data_AF-A0A2G9UAR8-F1
#
_entry.id   AF-A0A2G9UAR8-F1
#
_cell.length_a   1.000
_cell.length_b   1.000
_cell.length_c   1.000
_cell.angle_alpha   90.00
_cell.angle_beta   90.00
_cell.angle_gamma   90.00
#
_symmetry.space_group_name_H-M   'P 1'
#
loop_
_entity.id
_entity.type
_entity.pdbx_description
1 polymer ?
#
loop_
_entity_poly.entity_id
_entity_poly.type
_entity_poly.pdbx_seq_one_letter_code
_entity_poly.pdbx_strand_id
1 'polypeptide(L)'
;AYKRYLKKHGEEKPIEGFEQYNNEQIFFMGYAMSWCGLMTPDKLIFHILTNTHSPNRFRVNQVLANRPEFAADFKCAADPCVDFFEFSCGNWIAEHPIPDHKTSYSQFEVLTDKVQEQMRGNTDKHNHSKF
;
A
#
# COMPACT_ATOMS: atom_id res chain seq x y z
N ALA A 1 14.63 9.31 -10.35
CA ALA A 1 13.87 10.53 -10.71
C ALA A 1 13.76 11.49 -9.52
N TYR A 2 13.29 11.03 -8.36
CA TYR A 2 13.12 11.85 -7.15
C TYR A 2 14.38 12.63 -6.72
N LYS A 3 15.54 11.97 -6.55
CA LYS A 3 16.81 12.66 -6.25
C LYS A 3 17.21 13.72 -7.29
N ARG A 4 16.84 13.56 -8.57
CA ARG A 4 17.07 14.58 -9.61
C ARG A 4 16.13 15.78 -9.43
N TYR A 5 14.89 15.53 -9.01
CA TYR A 5 13.94 16.57 -8.66
C TYR A 5 14.46 17.42 -7.49
N LEU A 6 14.92 16.80 -6.40
CA LEU A 6 15.47 17.52 -5.23
C LEU A 6 16.69 18.38 -5.59
N LYS A 7 17.58 17.89 -6.47
CA LYS A 7 18.71 18.69 -6.98
C LYS A 7 18.30 19.98 -7.71
N LYS A 8 17.10 19.99 -8.31
CA LYS A 8 16.59 21.15 -9.08
C LYS A 8 15.73 22.08 -8.24
N HIS A 9 14.98 21.53 -7.28
CA HIS A 9 13.95 22.27 -6.54
C HIS A 9 14.26 22.47 -5.06
N GLY A 10 15.32 21.85 -4.53
CA GLY A 10 15.64 21.85 -3.11
C GLY A 10 14.94 20.72 -2.35
N GLU A 11 15.16 20.68 -1.04
CA GLU A 11 14.52 19.70 -0.15
C GLU A 11 13.04 20.01 0.04
N GLU A 12 12.23 18.97 0.05
CA GLU A 12 10.81 19.07 0.38
C GLU A 12 10.61 19.21 1.89
N LYS A 13 9.53 19.90 2.29
CA LYS A 13 9.16 19.98 3.70
C LYS A 13 8.71 18.61 4.21
N PRO A 14 9.08 18.22 5.44
CA PRO A 14 8.55 17.00 6.07
C PRO A 14 7.02 16.99 6.12
N ILE A 15 6.44 15.80 6.07
CA ILE A 15 4.98 15.61 6.16
C ILE A 15 4.55 15.76 7.62
N GLU A 16 3.50 16.56 7.84
CA GLU A 16 2.90 16.75 9.15
C GLU A 16 2.38 15.42 9.72
N GLY A 17 2.78 15.07 10.95
CA GLY A 17 2.46 13.81 11.62
C GLY A 17 3.37 12.63 11.27
N PHE A 18 4.37 12.84 10.41
CA PHE A 18 5.38 11.84 10.04
C PHE A 18 6.81 12.37 10.17
N GLU A 19 7.04 13.36 11.05
CA GLU A 19 8.31 14.05 11.22
C GLU A 19 9.44 13.14 11.73
N GLN A 20 9.11 11.96 12.27
CA GLN A 20 10.08 10.93 12.65
C GLN A 20 10.76 10.26 11.45
N TYR A 21 10.26 10.48 10.23
CA TYR A 21 10.83 9.96 8.99
C TYR A 21 11.27 11.09 8.07
N ASN A 22 12.37 10.88 7.35
CA ASN A 22 12.76 11.78 6.27
C ASN A 22 11.99 11.47 4.97
N ASN A 23 12.06 12.38 3.99
CA ASN A 23 11.27 12.26 2.76
C ASN A 23 11.67 11.04 1.91
N GLU A 24 12.93 10.59 1.98
CA GLU A 24 13.38 9.37 1.34
C GLU A 24 12.77 8.10 1.94
N GLN A 25 12.71 8.03 3.27
CA GLN A 25 12.04 6.94 3.97
C GLN A 25 10.55 6.94 3.63
N ILE A 26 9.92 8.11 3.59
CA ILE A 26 8.53 8.30 3.15
C ILE A 26 8.33 7.86 1.70
N PHE A 27 9.28 8.11 0.80
CA PHE A 27 9.20 7.63 -0.58
C PHE A 27 9.09 6.10 -0.64
N PHE A 28 9.91 5.38 0.13
CA PHE A 28 9.86 3.92 0.17
C PHE A 28 8.62 3.39 0.89
N MET A 29 8.23 4.02 2.01
CA MET A 29 6.98 3.67 2.70
C MET A 29 5.77 3.90 1.80
N GLY A 30 5.72 4.99 1.03
CA GLY A 30 4.67 5.26 0.04
C GLY A 30 4.60 4.19 -1.05
N TYR A 31 5.75 3.73 -1.55
CA TYR A 31 5.82 2.61 -2.47
C TYR A 31 5.24 1.33 -1.85
N ALA A 32 5.67 0.96 -0.64
CA ALA A 32 5.19 -0.23 0.05
C ALA A 32 3.69 -0.13 0.37
N MET A 33 3.26 1.06 0.81
CA MET A 33 1.87 1.38 1.08
C MET A 33 1.02 1.02 -0.11
N SER A 34 1.36 1.40 -1.35
CA SER A 34 0.55 1.05 -2.55
C SER A 34 0.27 -0.45 -2.76
N TRP A 35 1.03 -1.34 -2.12
CA TRP A 35 0.87 -2.79 -2.19
C TRP A 35 0.19 -3.42 -0.97
N CYS A 36 -0.16 -2.65 0.07
CA CYS A 36 -0.84 -3.23 1.24
C CYS A 36 -2.17 -3.88 0.83
N GLY A 37 -2.24 -5.17 1.13
CA GLY A 37 -3.37 -6.02 0.82
C GLY A 37 -3.08 -7.45 1.22
N LEU A 38 -4.14 -8.17 1.59
CA LEU A 38 -4.10 -9.54 2.06
C LEU A 38 -5.07 -10.42 1.30
N MET A 39 -4.80 -11.72 1.28
CA MET A 39 -5.59 -12.75 0.61
C MET A 39 -5.84 -13.90 1.58
N THR A 40 -6.98 -14.56 1.47
CA THR A 40 -7.19 -15.83 2.18
C THR A 40 -6.19 -16.88 1.66
N PRO A 41 -5.83 -17.91 2.47
CA PRO A 41 -4.87 -18.93 2.04
C PRO A 41 -5.20 -19.57 0.69
N ASP A 42 -6.47 -19.94 0.48
CA ASP A 42 -6.93 -20.54 -0.77
C ASP A 42 -6.78 -19.58 -1.96
N LYS A 43 -7.09 -18.29 -1.74
CA LYS A 43 -6.93 -17.26 -2.76
C LYS A 43 -5.46 -17.02 -3.08
N LEU A 44 -4.58 -17.06 -2.09
CA LEU A 44 -3.13 -16.95 -2.29
C LEU A 44 -2.59 -18.13 -3.10
N ILE A 45 -3.00 -19.36 -2.80
CA ILE A 45 -2.63 -20.56 -3.57
C ILE A 45 -3.10 -20.41 -5.03
N PHE A 46 -4.37 -20.07 -5.22
CA PHE A 46 -4.92 -19.84 -6.55
C PHE A 46 -4.16 -18.73 -7.30
N HIS A 47 -3.83 -17.63 -6.61
CA HIS A 47 -3.08 -16.52 -7.18
C HIS A 47 -1.68 -16.94 -7.63
N ILE A 48 -0.97 -17.74 -6.84
CA ILE A 48 0.35 -18.27 -7.21
C ILE A 48 0.28 -19.13 -8.47
N LEU A 49 -0.80 -19.89 -8.64
CA LEU A 49 -0.97 -20.80 -9.78
C LEU A 49 -1.46 -20.11 -11.06
N THR A 50 -2.14 -18.97 -10.95
CA THR A 50 -2.88 -18.37 -12.09
C THR A 50 -2.46 -16.95 -12.44
N ASN A 51 -1.97 -16.16 -11.49
CA ASN A 51 -1.58 -14.78 -11.76
C ASN A 51 -0.11 -14.75 -12.23
N THR A 52 0.14 -13.99 -13.29
CA THR A 52 1.50 -13.76 -13.81
C THR A 52 2.31 -12.80 -12.93
N HIS A 53 1.66 -12.06 -12.03
CA HIS A 53 2.30 -11.13 -11.12
C HIS A 53 2.61 -11.77 -9.76
N SER A 54 3.74 -11.38 -9.18
CA SER A 54 4.14 -11.82 -7.84
C SER A 54 3.16 -11.32 -6.76
N PRO A 55 2.94 -12.08 -5.67
CA PRO A 55 2.13 -11.61 -4.54
C PRO A 55 2.70 -10.34 -3.89
N ASN A 56 1.82 -9.49 -3.33
CA ASN A 56 2.14 -8.14 -2.85
C ASN A 56 3.34 -8.08 -1.89
N ARG A 57 3.42 -8.97 -0.89
CA ARG A 57 4.56 -9.03 0.05
C ARG A 57 5.91 -9.17 -0.66
N PHE A 58 5.97 -9.99 -1.70
CA PHE A 58 7.19 -10.16 -2.49
C PHE A 58 7.47 -8.98 -3.42
N ARG A 59 6.43 -8.29 -3.92
CA ARG A 59 6.62 -7.07 -4.73
C ARG A 59 7.28 -5.97 -3.91
N VAL A 60 7.00 -5.88 -2.62
CA VAL A 60 7.68 -4.92 -1.74
C VAL A 60 9.06 -5.43 -1.34
N ASN A 61 9.12 -6.56 -0.64
CA ASN A 61 10.35 -7.00 0.01
C ASN A 61 11.47 -7.32 -0.99
N GLN A 62 11.15 -8.04 -2.07
CA GLN A 62 12.18 -8.44 -3.03
C GLN A 62 12.65 -7.28 -3.91
N VAL A 63 11.78 -6.30 -4.20
CA VAL A 63 12.19 -5.12 -4.97
C VAL A 63 13.11 -4.24 -4.13
N LEU A 64 12.77 -3.99 -2.87
CA LEU A 64 13.55 -3.12 -1.98
C LEU A 64 14.85 -3.78 -1.51
N ALA A 65 14.88 -5.11 -1.35
CA ALA A 65 16.12 -5.85 -1.08
C ALA A 65 17.19 -5.63 -2.17
N ASN A 66 16.78 -5.32 -3.40
CA ASN A 66 17.67 -5.03 -4.52
C ASN A 66 18.00 -3.52 -4.68
N ARG A 67 17.70 -2.69 -3.68
CA ARG A 67 17.94 -1.24 -3.70
C ARG A 67 18.95 -0.82 -2.62
N PRO A 68 20.22 -0.53 -2.99
CA PRO A 68 21.20 -0.08 -2.01
C PRO A 68 20.83 1.25 -1.36
N GLU A 69 20.10 2.12 -2.06
CA GLU A 69 19.60 3.37 -1.49
C GLU A 69 18.61 3.12 -0.35
N PHE A 70 17.72 2.14 -0.50
CA PHE A 70 16.81 1.72 0.56
C PHE A 70 17.59 1.25 1.80
N ALA A 71 18.62 0.42 1.59
CA ALA A 71 19.42 -0.09 2.69
C ALA A 71 20.19 1.01 3.44
N ALA A 72 20.65 2.04 2.71
CA ALA A 72 21.29 3.21 3.29
C ALA A 72 20.31 4.07 4.10
N ASP A 73 19.12 4.32 3.56
CA ASP A 73 18.12 5.22 4.16
C ASP A 73 17.50 4.64 5.43
N PHE A 74 17.35 3.31 5.51
CA PHE A 74 16.84 2.61 6.70
C PHE A 74 17.92 2.03 7.61
N LYS A 75 19.21 2.20 7.27
CA LYS A 75 20.36 1.72 8.06
C LYS A 75 20.20 0.26 8.52
N CYS A 76 19.98 -0.63 7.54
CA CYS A 76 19.58 -2.02 7.77
C CYS A 76 20.48 -2.80 8.73
N ALA A 77 20.02 -2.99 9.98
CA ALA A 77 20.51 -4.00 10.92
C ALA A 77 19.36 -4.84 11.53
N ALA A 78 18.10 -4.47 11.28
CA ALA A 78 16.88 -5.07 11.82
C ALA A 78 15.61 -4.72 10.99
N ASP A 79 14.45 -4.74 11.64
CA ASP A 79 13.08 -5.01 11.14
C ASP A 79 12.63 -4.41 9.80
N PRO A 80 12.85 -3.14 9.40
CA PRO A 80 12.35 -2.71 8.09
C PRO A 80 13.02 -3.49 6.94
N CYS A 81 14.19 -4.09 7.14
CA CYS A 81 14.90 -4.81 6.08
C CYS A 81 14.66 -6.33 6.08
N VAL A 82 13.99 -6.86 7.11
CA VAL A 82 13.58 -8.27 7.17
C VAL A 82 12.23 -8.44 6.51
N ASP A 83 11.28 -7.56 6.84
CA ASP A 83 9.95 -7.54 6.22
C ASP A 83 9.40 -6.12 6.13
N PHE A 84 9.83 -5.40 5.10
CA PHE A 84 9.37 -4.01 4.89
C PHE A 84 7.87 -3.92 4.60
N PHE A 85 7.29 -4.97 4.01
CA PHE A 85 5.86 -5.08 3.81
C PHE A 85 5.14 -5.11 5.16
N GLU A 86 5.56 -5.96 6.10
CA GLU A 86 4.96 -5.98 7.44
C GLU A 86 5.19 -4.64 8.18
N PHE A 87 6.40 -4.09 8.12
CA PHE A 87 6.72 -2.79 8.71
C PHE A 87 5.78 -1.67 8.21
N SER A 88 5.51 -1.62 6.90
CA SER A 88 4.71 -0.54 6.29
C SER A 88 3.21 -0.81 6.32
N CYS A 89 2.81 -2.08 6.19
CA CYS A 89 1.42 -2.49 5.98
C CYS A 89 0.77 -3.19 7.18
N GLY A 90 1.53 -3.62 8.19
CA GLY A 90 1.02 -4.44 9.29
C GLY A 90 -0.15 -3.77 10.03
N ASN A 91 -0.01 -2.49 10.39
CA ASN A 91 -1.09 -1.72 11.00
C ASN A 91 -2.30 -1.61 10.06
N TRP A 92 -2.07 -1.33 8.76
CA TRP A 92 -3.15 -1.24 7.78
C TRP A 92 -3.91 -2.57 7.64
N ILE A 93 -3.19 -3.69 7.59
CA ILE A 93 -3.76 -5.04 7.51
C ILE A 93 -4.58 -5.38 8.76
N ALA A 94 -4.09 -5.00 9.95
CA ALA A 94 -4.81 -5.21 11.21
C ALA A 94 -6.12 -4.41 11.26
N GLU A 95 -6.13 -3.19 10.72
CA GLU A 95 -7.32 -2.33 10.66
C GLU A 95 -8.29 -2.71 9.52
N HIS A 96 -7.81 -3.43 8.50
CA HIS A 96 -8.59 -3.79 7.30
C HIS A 96 -8.60 -5.31 7.08
N PRO A 97 -9.22 -6.10 7.98
CA PRO A 97 -9.36 -7.54 7.78
C PRO A 97 -10.21 -7.83 6.53
N ILE A 98 -10.00 -9.00 5.91
CA ILE A 98 -10.82 -9.44 4.77
C ILE A 98 -12.26 -9.61 5.25
N PRO A 99 -13.24 -8.89 4.67
CA PRO A 99 -14.64 -9.10 5.01
C PRO A 99 -15.08 -10.53 4.65
N ASP A 100 -16.03 -11.10 5.40
CA ASP A 100 -16.48 -12.51 5.23
C ASP A 100 -16.94 -12.88 3.82
N HIS A 101 -17.40 -11.90 3.04
CA HIS A 101 -17.88 -12.06 1.67
C HIS A 101 -16.79 -11.85 0.60
N LYS A 102 -15.53 -11.69 1.01
CA LYS A 102 -14.38 -11.45 0.12
C LYS A 102 -13.28 -12.49 0.37
N THR A 103 -12.43 -12.67 -0.63
CA THR A 103 -11.25 -13.56 -0.55
C THR A 103 -9.92 -12.79 -0.60
N SER A 104 -9.99 -11.49 -0.82
CA SER A 104 -8.86 -10.56 -0.77
C SER A 104 -9.36 -9.18 -0.37
N TYR A 105 -8.49 -8.39 0.24
CA TYR A 105 -8.75 -7.00 0.54
C TYR A 105 -7.46 -6.19 0.47
N SER A 106 -7.43 -5.18 -0.39
CA SER A 106 -6.34 -4.21 -0.51
C SER A 106 -6.91 -2.80 -0.47
N GLN A 107 -6.03 -1.81 -0.39
CA GLN A 107 -6.43 -0.42 -0.47
C GLN A 107 -7.19 -0.05 -1.75
N PHE A 108 -6.98 -0.79 -2.86
CA PHE A 108 -7.78 -0.59 -4.07
C PHE A 108 -9.22 -1.08 -3.90
N GLU A 109 -9.45 -2.19 -3.19
CA GLU A 109 -10.80 -2.62 -2.84
C GLU A 109 -11.46 -1.63 -1.88
N VAL A 110 -10.74 -1.08 -0.91
CA VAL A 110 -11.27 -0.02 -0.02
C VAL A 110 -11.78 1.18 -0.83
N LEU A 111 -10.97 1.64 -1.80
CA LEU A 111 -11.36 2.71 -2.71
C LEU A 111 -12.56 2.33 -3.59
N THR A 112 -12.55 1.10 -4.10
CA THR A 112 -13.64 0.58 -4.95
C THR A 112 -14.96 0.52 -4.19
N ASP A 113 -14.96 0.02 -2.94
CA ASP A 113 -16.14 -0.06 -2.08
C ASP A 113 -16.72 1.34 -1.84
N LYS A 114 -15.87 2.32 -1.47
CA LYS A 114 -16.31 3.72 -1.27
C LYS A 114 -16.93 4.31 -2.53
N VAL A 115 -16.33 4.08 -3.68
CA VAL A 115 -16.84 4.56 -4.97
C VAL A 115 -18.18 3.91 -5.31
N GLN A 116 -18.34 2.62 -5.05
CA GLN A 116 -19.60 1.91 -5.27
C GLN A 116 -20.71 2.40 -4.32
N GLU A 117 -20.41 2.63 -3.05
CA GLU A 117 -21.37 3.20 -2.08
C GLU A 117 -21.87 4.58 -2.51
N GLN A 118 -20.96 5.45 -2.95
CA GLN A 118 -21.33 6.77 -3.47
C GLN A 118 -22.26 6.67 -4.69
N MET A 119 -21.97 5.76 -5.62
CA MET A 119 -22.84 5.53 -6.78
C MET A 119 -24.22 5.02 -6.39
N ARG A 120 -24.31 4.10 -5.41
CA ARG A 120 -25.59 3.59 -4.90
C ARG A 120 -26.40 4.72 -4.26
N GLY A 121 -25.78 5.50 -3.38
CA GLY A 121 -26.43 6.64 -2.75
C GLY A 121 -26.93 7.70 -3.74
N ASN A 122 -26.19 7.93 -4.84
CA ASN A 122 -26.65 8.83 -5.90
C ASN A 122 -27.85 8.28 -6.68
N THR A 123 -27.87 6.97 -6.92
CA THR A 123 -28.99 6.28 -7.59
C THR A 123 -30.26 6.36 -6.74
N ASP A 124 -30.14 6.14 -5.43
CA ASP A 124 -31.26 6.21 -4.49
C ASP A 124 -31.82 7.64 -4.40
N LYS A 125 -30.95 8.65 -4.32
CA LYS A 125 -31.37 10.07 -4.36
C LYS A 125 -32.13 10.41 -5.63
N HIS A 126 -31.68 9.93 -6.79
CA HIS A 126 -32.35 10.16 -8.07
C HIS A 126 -33.74 9.50 -8.11
N ASN A 127 -33.86 8.28 -7.57
CA ASN A 127 -35.14 7.57 -7.48
C ASN A 127 -36.12 8.27 -6.52
N HIS A 128 -35.64 8.85 -5.41
CA HIS A 128 -36.47 9.63 -4.49
C HIS A 128 -36.84 11.02 -5.00
N SER A 129 -36.04 11.65 -5.88
CA SER A 129 -36.38 12.95 -6.49
C SER A 129 -37.40 12.88 -7.63
N LYS A 130 -37.79 11.66 -8.04
CA LYS A 130 -38.78 11.42 -9.10
C LYS A 130 -40.21 11.24 -8.59
N PHE A 131 -40.44 11.36 -7.28
CA PHE A 131 -41.75 11.33 -6.64
C PHE A 131 -42.00 12.62 -5.86
#